data_AF-A0A1R3U1M0-F1
#
_entry.id   AF-A0A1R3U1M0-F1
#
_cell.length_a   1.000
_cell.length_b   1.000
_cell.length_c   1.000
_cell.angle_alpha   90.00
_cell.angle_beta   90.00
_cell.angle_gamma   90.00
#
_symmetry.space_group_name_H-M   'P 1'
#
loop_
_entity.id
_entity.type
_entity.pdbx_description
1 polymer ?
#
loop_
_entity_poly.entity_id
_entity_poly.type
_entity_poly.pdbx_seq_one_letter_code
_entity_poly.pdbx_strand_id
1 'polypeptide(L)' 'MSADPSGATNEKDTIMNITRSLNNWRKYRQTVTELGRMSDRELTDLGIGRSDIRRVARTAVGV' A
#
# COMPACT_ATOMS: atom_id res chain seq x y z
N MET A 1 31.22 -16.08 -25.74
CA MET A 1 30.45 -16.89 -24.78
C MET A 1 31.09 -16.71 -23.41
N SER A 2 30.75 -15.63 -22.70
CA SER A 2 31.08 -15.44 -21.28
C SER A 2 29.93 -14.65 -20.67
N ALA A 3 29.14 -15.35 -19.86
CA ALA A 3 28.10 -14.75 -19.06
C ALA A 3 28.70 -14.48 -17.68
N ASP A 4 28.88 -13.21 -17.33
CA ASP A 4 29.10 -12.77 -15.95
C ASP A 4 27.95 -11.83 -15.55
N PRO A 5 26.89 -12.32 -14.87
CA PRO A 5 25.83 -11.47 -14.34
C PRO A 5 26.12 -11.13 -12.88
N SER A 6 27.06 -10.21 -12.63
CA SER A 6 27.31 -9.73 -11.25
C SER A 6 26.26 -8.68 -10.87
N GLY A 7 25.12 -9.15 -10.38
CA GLY A 7 24.03 -8.34 -9.83
C GLY A 7 24.33 -7.88 -8.40
N ALA A 8 25.13 -6.83 -8.25
CA ALA A 8 25.24 -6.12 -6.97
C ALA A 8 24.04 -5.19 -6.82
N THR A 9 23.01 -5.62 -6.10
CA THR A 9 21.89 -4.75 -5.68
C THR A 9 22.44 -3.56 -4.89
N ASN A 10 22.26 -2.34 -5.40
CA ASN A 10 22.80 -1.14 -4.77
C ASN A 10 22.12 -0.92 -3.41
N GLU A 11 22.90 -0.64 -2.37
CA GLU A 11 22.40 -0.31 -1.02
C GLU A 11 21.33 0.80 -1.05
N LYS A 12 21.50 1.77 -1.96
CA LYS A 12 20.55 2.86 -2.19
C LYS A 12 19.19 2.37 -2.69
N ASP A 13 19.16 1.34 -3.54
CA ASP A 13 17.93 0.76 -4.07
C ASP A 13 17.15 0.04 -2.96
N THR A 14 17.86 -0.68 -2.09
CA THR A 14 17.28 -1.33 -0.91
C THR A 14 16.64 -0.33 0.04
N ILE A 15 17.35 0.75 0.39
CA ILE A 15 16.84 1.80 1.29
C ILE A 15 15.62 2.51 0.67
N MET A 16 15.67 2.84 -0.63
CA MET A 16 14.54 3.47 -1.33
C MET A 16 13.31 2.56 -1.36
N ASN A 17 13.51 1.25 -1.59
CA ASN A 17 12.42 0.29 -1.62
C ASN A 17 11.78 0.10 -0.24
N ILE A 18 12.58 -0.03 0.84
CA ILE A 18 12.10 -0.12 2.22
C ILE A 18 11.32 1.14 2.62
N THR A 19 11.84 2.32 2.27
CA THR A 19 11.18 3.59 2.58
C THR A 19 9.82 3.69 1.88
N ARG A 20 9.74 3.26 0.61
CA ARG A 20 8.49 3.19 -0.14
C ARG A 20 7.51 2.19 0.50
N SER A 21 7.97 0.99 0.85
CA SER A 21 7.15 -0.03 1.51
C SER A 21 6.60 0.45 2.86
N LEU A 22 7.42 1.13 3.67
CA LEU A 22 6.99 1.69 4.96
C LEU A 22 5.94 2.79 4.79
N ASN A 23 6.16 3.71 3.83
CA ASN A 23 5.20 4.76 3.54
C ASN A 23 3.86 4.18 3.05
N ASN A 24 3.90 3.19 2.16
CA ASN A 24 2.71 2.50 1.67
C ASN A 24 1.98 1.78 2.82
N TRP A 25 2.70 1.12 3.73
CA TRP A 25 2.08 0.50 4.91
C TRP A 25 1.39 1.53 5.82
N ARG A 26 2.02 2.68 6.07
CA ARG A 26 1.41 3.76 6.86
C ARG A 26 0.13 4.28 6.20
N LYS A 27 0.16 4.56 4.90
CA LYS A 27 -1.00 5.01 4.12
C LYS A 27 -2.13 3.99 4.14
N TYR A 28 -1.82 2.72 3.87
CA TYR A 28 -2.80 1.63 3.94
C TYR A 28 -3.50 1.60 5.31
N ARG A 29 -2.70 1.64 6.39
CA ARG A 29 -3.24 1.63 7.76
C ARG A 29 -4.09 2.84 8.08
N GLN A 30 -3.69 4.02 7.60
CA GLN A 30 -4.46 5.24 7.73
C GLN A 30 -5.82 5.09 7.04
N THR A 31 -5.84 4.69 5.76
CA THR A 31 -7.09 4.49 5.00
C THR A 31 -8.02 3.46 5.67
N VAL A 32 -7.48 2.33 6.14
CA VAL A 32 -8.29 1.33 6.86
C VAL A 32 -8.88 1.91 8.15
N THR A 33 -8.12 2.72 8.86
CA THR A 33 -8.55 3.32 10.14
C THR A 33 -9.60 4.40 9.92
N GLU A 34 -9.41 5.26 8.93
CA GLU A 34 -10.34 6.32 8.57
C GLU A 34 -11.67 5.74 8.08
N LEU A 35 -11.63 4.87 7.06
CA LEU A 35 -12.84 4.20 6.56
C LEU A 35 -13.49 3.30 7.61
N GLY A 36 -12.71 2.66 8.48
CA GLY A 36 -13.24 1.80 9.55
C GLY A 36 -13.98 2.57 10.65
N ARG A 37 -13.69 3.87 10.81
CA ARG A 37 -14.37 4.77 11.75
C ARG A 37 -15.65 5.39 11.18
N MET A 38 -15.81 5.37 9.86
CA MET A 38 -17.05 5.82 9.21
C MET A 38 -18.20 4.86 9.51
N SER A 39 -19.40 5.42 9.58
CA SER A 39 -20.65 4.65 9.71
C SER A 39 -20.98 3.90 8.42
N ASP A 40 -21.86 2.90 8.51
CA ASP A 40 -22.31 2.16 7.32
C ASP A 40 -22.98 3.07 6.28
N ARG A 41 -23.67 4.13 6.73
CA ARG A 41 -24.29 5.11 5.82
C ARG A 41 -23.23 5.92 5.08
N GLU A 42 -22.26 6.48 5.77
CA GLU A 42 -21.17 7.25 5.14
C GLU A 42 -20.37 6.40 4.16
N LEU A 43 -20.11 5.13 4.50
CA LEU A 43 -19.47 4.19 3.58
C LEU A 43 -20.36 3.91 2.34
N THR A 44 -21.66 3.75 2.54
CA THR A 44 -22.64 3.55 1.47
C THR A 44 -22.75 4.76 0.54
N ASP A 45 -22.69 5.98 1.09
CA ASP A 45 -22.71 7.23 0.32
C ASP A 45 -21.48 7.35 -0.59
N LEU A 46 -20.35 6.75 -0.19
CA LEU A 46 -19.14 6.62 -1.01
C LEU A 46 -19.18 5.42 -1.99
N GLY A 47 -20.22 4.59 -1.93
CA GLY A 47 -20.33 3.35 -2.68
C GLY A 47 -19.36 2.25 -2.21
N ILE A 48 -18.95 2.29 -0.93
CA ILE A 48 -17.99 1.37 -0.34
C ILE A 48 -18.69 0.45 0.67
N GLY A 49 -18.52 -0.87 0.53
CA GLY A 49 -18.91 -1.82 1.57
C GLY A 49 -17.85 -1.93 2.67
N ARG A 50 -18.25 -2.30 3.90
CA ARG A 50 -17.29 -2.48 5.02
C ARG A 50 -16.25 -3.58 4.75
N SER A 51 -16.63 -4.58 3.95
CA SER A 51 -15.74 -5.61 3.42
C SER A 51 -14.72 -5.07 2.41
N ASP A 52 -15.07 -4.02 1.67
CA ASP A 52 -14.22 -3.39 0.64
C ASP A 52 -13.14 -2.48 1.20
N ILE A 53 -13.23 -2.05 2.46
CA ILE A 53 -12.27 -1.12 3.08
C ILE A 53 -10.82 -1.56 2.86
N ARG A 54 -10.52 -2.86 3.04
CA ARG A 54 -9.16 -3.39 2.82
C ARG A 54 -8.77 -3.39 1.35
N ARG A 55 -9.71 -3.61 0.43
CA ARG A 55 -9.48 -3.57 -1.02
C ARG A 55 -9.21 -2.14 -1.49
N VAL A 56 -10.01 -1.18 -1.04
CA VAL A 56 -9.83 0.25 -1.31
C VAL A 56 -8.49 0.74 -0.77
N ALA A 57 -8.14 0.39 0.47
CA ALA A 57 -6.87 0.78 1.08
C ALA A 57 -5.64 0.23 0.33
N ARG A 58 -5.71 -0.98 -0.24
CA ARG A 58 -4.63 -1.52 -1.10
C ARG A 58 -4.53 -0.77 -2.43
N THR A 59 -5.68 -0.51 -3.05
CA THR A 59 -5.76 0.25 -4.31
C THR A 59 -5.17 1.65 -4.15
N ALA A 60 -5.42 2.32 -3.01
CA ALA A 60 -4.91 3.66 -2.71
C ALA A 60 -3.38 3.76 -2.62
N VAL A 61 -2.69 2.65 -2.32
CA VAL A 61 -1.22 2.62 -2.24
C VAL A 61 -0.57 1.94 -3.46
N GLY A 62 -1.37 1.48 -4.42
CA GLY A 62 -0.91 0.86 -5.66
C GLY A 62 -0.14 -0.44 -5.46
N VAL A 63 -0.50 -1.23 -4.42
CA VAL A 63 0.09 -2.54 -4.12
C VAL A 63 -0.90 -3.68 -4.32
#